data_AF-A0A7L0G252-F1
#
_entry.id   AF-A0A7L0G252-F1
#
_cell.length_a   1.000
_cell.length_b   1.000
_cell.length_c   1.000
_cell.angle_alpha   90.00
_cell.angle_beta   90.00
_cell.angle_gamma   90.00
#
_symmetry.space_group_name_H-M   'P 1'
#
loop_
_entity.id
_entity.type
_entity.pdbx_description
1 polymer ?
#
loop_
_entity_poly.entity_id
_entity_poly.type
_entity_poly.pdbx_seq_one_letter_code
_entity_poly.pdbx_strand_id
1 'polypeptide(L)'
;QYSLIQDVVSSLKRHRMHEQQFTHHPLLILSEFGLPQIQVKLMASMFQNLFPSINVHRVNLNSIKRCLLVAYDAETRLLRLRHYSVKVVPVGVSRGLKKLLQEKFPDMSRLQDIS
;
A
#
# COMPACT_ATOMS: atom_id res chain seq x y z
N GLN A 1 -15.25 9.76 -13.49
CA GLN A 1 -15.20 10.86 -12.49
C GLN A 1 -13.74 11.15 -12.20
N TYR A 2 -13.37 12.42 -12.18
CA TYR A 2 -12.01 12.86 -11.94
C TYR A 2 -11.92 13.48 -10.53
N SER A 3 -10.78 13.35 -9.86
CA SER A 3 -10.55 13.91 -8.53
C SER A 3 -9.09 14.30 -8.38
N LEU A 4 -8.84 15.47 -7.79
CA LEU A 4 -7.49 15.92 -7.47
C LEU A 4 -7.02 15.30 -6.15
N ILE A 5 -5.70 15.12 -6.02
CA ILE A 5 -5.09 14.65 -4.78
C ILE A 5 -5.42 15.60 -3.61
N GLN A 6 -5.46 16.90 -3.87
CA GLN A 6 -5.78 17.93 -2.87
C GLN A 6 -7.20 17.74 -2.30
N ASP A 7 -8.20 17.46 -3.15
CA ASP A 7 -9.58 17.23 -2.73
C ASP A 7 -9.74 15.93 -1.92
N VAL A 8 -9.01 14.89 -2.31
CA VAL A 8 -9.01 13.61 -1.59
C VAL A 8 -8.34 13.77 -0.22
N VAL A 9 -7.24 14.51 -0.13
CA VAL A 9 -6.53 14.73 1.13
C VAL A 9 -7.36 15.58 2.10
N SER A 10 -7.99 16.65 1.59
CA SER A 10 -8.80 17.56 2.42
C SER A 10 -10.09 16.91 2.93
N SER A 11 -10.68 15.98 2.16
CA SER A 11 -11.90 15.25 2.57
C SER A 11 -11.65 14.15 3.61
N LEU A 12 -10.40 13.70 3.79
CA LEU A 12 -10.05 12.63 4.71
C LEU A 12 -9.62 13.16 6.09
N LYS A 13 -10.43 12.88 7.13
CA LYS A 13 -10.11 13.24 8.53
C LYS A 13 -8.74 12.75 9.01
N ARG A 14 -8.28 11.60 8.50
CA ARG A 14 -6.94 11.04 8.75
C ARG A 14 -6.39 10.52 7.44
N HIS A 15 -5.55 11.30 6.79
CA HIS A 15 -4.80 10.85 5.62
C HIS A 15 -3.36 10.46 6.03
N ARG A 16 -2.78 9.49 5.32
CA ARG A 16 -1.37 9.11 5.46
C ARG A 16 -0.65 9.33 4.14
N MET A 17 -0.45 10.61 3.81
CA MET A 17 0.26 11.04 2.62
C MET A 17 1.64 11.57 3.00
N HIS A 18 2.69 11.03 2.39
CA HIS A 18 4.05 11.56 2.47
C HIS A 18 4.72 11.44 1.11
N GLU A 19 5.53 12.43 0.73
CA GLU A 19 6.12 12.50 -0.61
C GLU A 19 7.00 11.29 -0.95
N GLN A 20 7.72 10.76 0.04
CA GLN A 20 8.56 9.57 -0.14
C GLN A 20 7.76 8.30 -0.52
N GLN A 21 6.42 8.31 -0.45
CA GLN A 21 5.62 7.19 -0.98
C GLN A 21 5.71 7.09 -2.49
N PHE A 22 5.97 8.20 -3.17
CA PHE A 22 5.93 8.32 -4.62
C PHE A 22 7.27 8.05 -5.30
N THR A 23 8.34 7.88 -4.53
CA THR A 23 9.68 7.51 -5.04
C THR A 23 9.75 6.07 -5.55
N HIS A 24 8.84 5.21 -5.10
CA HIS A 24 8.72 3.83 -5.54
C HIS A 24 7.42 3.60 -6.32
N HIS A 25 7.48 2.67 -7.26
CA HIS A 25 6.31 2.19 -8.00
C HIS A 25 5.30 1.54 -7.05
N PRO A 26 3.98 1.67 -7.32
CA PRO A 26 2.96 1.00 -6.51
C PRO A 26 2.91 -0.50 -6.85
N LEU A 27 2.46 -1.31 -5.89
CA LEU A 27 2.03 -2.68 -6.18
C LEU A 27 0.72 -2.68 -6.97
N LEU A 28 0.67 -3.37 -8.09
CA LEU A 28 -0.56 -3.55 -8.85
C LEU A 28 -1.44 -4.64 -8.21
N ILE A 29 -2.72 -4.33 -8.02
CA ILE A 29 -3.74 -5.28 -7.60
C ILE A 29 -4.85 -5.23 -8.64
N LEU A 30 -5.12 -6.37 -9.28
CA LEU A 30 -6.20 -6.54 -10.23
C LEU A 30 -7.36 -7.27 -9.55
N SER A 31 -8.54 -6.66 -9.54
CA SER A 31 -9.75 -7.21 -8.94
C SER A 31 -10.82 -7.44 -10.02
N GLU A 32 -11.45 -8.62 -9.98
CA GLU A 32 -12.54 -9.01 -10.89
C GLU A 32 -12.11 -9.16 -12.37
N PHE A 33 -10.81 -9.38 -12.62
CA PHE A 33 -10.25 -9.67 -13.95
C PHE A 33 -10.32 -11.15 -14.36
N GLY A 34 -11.02 -12.00 -13.61
CA GLY A 34 -11.12 -13.45 -13.85
C GLY A 34 -12.11 -13.86 -14.96
N LEU A 35 -12.77 -12.91 -15.60
CA LEU A 35 -13.80 -13.17 -16.62
C LEU A 35 -13.16 -13.71 -17.92
N PRO A 36 -13.83 -14.63 -18.64
CA PRO A 36 -13.29 -15.26 -19.84
C PRO A 36 -13.16 -14.32 -21.05
N GLN A 37 -13.62 -13.07 -20.94
CA GLN A 37 -13.60 -12.08 -22.00
C GLN A 37 -12.16 -11.71 -22.38
N ILE A 38 -11.83 -11.82 -23.67
CA ILE A 38 -10.47 -11.57 -24.20
C ILE A 38 -10.01 -10.14 -23.89
N GLN A 39 -10.91 -9.16 -23.96
CA GLN A 39 -10.61 -7.76 -23.67
C GLN A 39 -10.12 -7.55 -22.22
N VAL A 40 -10.73 -8.25 -21.27
CA VAL A 40 -10.36 -8.17 -19.84
C VAL A 40 -8.98 -8.79 -19.62
N LYS A 41 -8.67 -9.90 -20.29
CA LYS A 41 -7.33 -10.52 -20.25
C LYS A 41 -6.26 -9.62 -20.87
N LEU A 42 -6.54 -9.01 -22.01
CA LEU A 42 -5.62 -8.07 -22.65
C LEU A 42 -5.33 -6.87 -21.73
N MET A 43 -6.37 -6.34 -21.09
CA MET A 43 -6.27 -5.24 -20.15
C MET A 43 -5.46 -5.63 -18.90
N ALA A 44 -5.67 -6.84 -18.35
CA ALA A 44 -4.86 -7.35 -17.25
C ALA A 44 -3.37 -7.42 -17.64
N SER A 45 -3.06 -7.97 -18.82
CA SER A 45 -1.69 -8.04 -19.34
C SER A 45 -1.09 -6.65 -19.54
N MET A 46 -1.87 -5.70 -20.06
CA MET A 46 -1.43 -4.32 -20.25
C MET A 46 -1.04 -3.69 -18.91
N PHE A 47 -1.90 -3.76 -17.89
CA PHE A 47 -1.56 -3.22 -16.56
C PHE A 47 -0.38 -3.96 -15.93
N GLN A 48 -0.28 -5.27 -16.06
CA GLN A 48 0.85 -6.04 -15.53
C GLN A 48 2.18 -5.60 -16.16
N ASN A 49 2.20 -5.30 -17.46
CA ASN A 49 3.41 -4.87 -18.16
C ASN A 49 3.75 -3.37 -17.98
N LEU A 50 2.80 -2.55 -17.50
CA LEU A 50 3.04 -1.15 -17.15
C LEU A 50 3.84 -0.97 -15.86
N PHE A 51 3.84 -1.99 -14.99
CA PHE A 51 4.54 -1.95 -13.71
C PHE A 51 5.66 -3.00 -13.69
N PRO A 52 6.74 -2.76 -12.92
CA PRO A 52 7.80 -3.74 -12.80
C PRO A 52 7.27 -5.02 -12.14
N SER A 53 7.73 -6.17 -12.65
CA SER A 53 7.39 -7.47 -12.09
C SER A 53 7.91 -7.60 -10.65
N ILE A 54 7.09 -8.17 -9.76
CA ILE A 54 7.46 -8.35 -8.35
C ILE A 54 7.92 -9.79 -8.12
N ASN A 55 9.16 -9.95 -7.64
CA ASN A 55 9.64 -11.23 -7.13
C ASN A 55 9.54 -11.23 -5.60
N VAL A 56 8.64 -12.05 -5.07
CA VAL A 56 8.31 -12.11 -3.63
C VAL A 56 9.52 -12.48 -2.76
N HIS A 57 10.50 -13.20 -3.31
CA HIS A 57 11.69 -13.63 -2.57
C HIS A 57 12.80 -12.56 -2.53
N ARG A 58 12.79 -11.60 -3.47
CA ARG A 58 13.83 -10.56 -3.57
C ARG A 58 13.34 -9.16 -3.22
N VAL A 59 12.02 -8.96 -3.19
CA VAL A 59 11.45 -7.62 -2.99
C VAL A 59 11.68 -7.12 -1.57
N ASN A 60 12.13 -5.87 -1.46
CA ASN A 60 12.27 -5.21 -0.17
C ASN A 60 10.89 -4.69 0.28
N LEU A 61 10.32 -5.25 1.35
CA LEU A 61 9.04 -4.81 1.89
C LEU A 61 9.05 -3.34 2.33
N ASN A 62 10.23 -2.78 2.67
CA ASN A 62 10.35 -1.39 3.05
C ASN A 62 10.20 -0.43 1.85
N SER A 63 10.45 -0.85 0.61
CA SER A 63 10.21 0.00 -0.57
C SER A 63 8.74 -0.01 -1.00
N ILE A 64 7.94 -0.95 -0.50
CA ILE A 64 6.51 -1.05 -0.79
C ILE A 64 5.74 -0.09 0.12
N LYS A 65 5.42 1.10 -0.41
CA LYS A 65 4.67 2.13 0.32
C LYS A 65 3.25 2.37 -0.21
N ARG A 66 2.96 1.91 -1.43
CA ARG A 66 1.68 2.14 -2.12
C ARG A 66 1.22 0.91 -2.90
N CYS A 67 -0.08 0.82 -3.12
CA CYS A 67 -0.66 -0.08 -4.11
C CYS A 67 -1.71 0.64 -4.96
N LEU A 68 -1.87 0.18 -6.20
CA LEU A 68 -2.88 0.57 -7.15
C LEU A 68 -3.85 -0.58 -7.31
N LEU A 69 -5.08 -0.38 -6.86
CA LEU A 69 -6.19 -1.29 -7.12
C LEU A 69 -6.87 -0.87 -8.42
N VAL A 70 -6.90 -1.78 -9.39
CA VAL A 70 -7.73 -1.68 -10.59
C VAL A 70 -8.82 -2.72 -10.45
N ALA A 71 -10.07 -2.28 -10.39
CA ALA A 71 -11.24 -3.16 -10.32
C ALA A 71 -12.08 -2.99 -11.58
N TYR A 72 -12.51 -4.11 -12.17
CA TYR A 72 -13.35 -4.13 -13.36
C TYR A 72 -14.76 -4.60 -13.02
N ASP A 73 -15.74 -3.74 -13.27
CA ASP A 73 -17.15 -4.04 -13.02
C ASP A 73 -17.80 -4.55 -14.32
N ALA A 74 -18.25 -5.80 -14.31
CA ALA A 74 -18.75 -6.49 -15.50
C ALA A 74 -20.10 -5.94 -16.01
N GLU A 75 -20.92 -5.40 -15.12
CA GLU A 75 -22.25 -4.89 -15.44
C GLU A 75 -22.15 -3.52 -16.09
N THR A 76 -21.37 -2.63 -15.46
CA THR A 76 -21.18 -1.25 -15.95
C THR A 76 -20.09 -1.15 -17.01
N ARG A 77 -19.23 -2.17 -17.15
CA ARG A 77 -18.02 -2.19 -18.00
C ARG A 77 -17.04 -1.06 -17.68
N LEU A 78 -17.04 -0.60 -16.43
CA LEU A 78 -16.18 0.49 -15.97
C LEU A 78 -15.01 -0.03 -15.14
N LEU A 79 -13.89 0.67 -15.29
CA LEU A 79 -12.73 0.50 -14.42
C LEU A 79 -12.79 1.48 -13.26
N ARG A 80 -12.55 0.97 -12.06
CA ARG A 80 -12.32 1.78 -10.87
C ARG A 80 -10.85 1.67 -10.49
N LEU A 81 -10.13 2.80 -10.58
CA LEU A 81 -8.74 2.91 -10.17
C LEU A 81 -8.67 3.60 -8.81
N ARG A 82 -8.03 2.96 -7.83
CA ARG A 82 -7.86 3.50 -6.48
C ARG A 82 -6.43 3.30 -5.99
N HIS A 83 -5.85 4.37 -5.47
CA HIS A 83 -4.52 4.35 -4.83
C HIS A 83 -4.66 4.23 -3.31
N TYR A 84 -3.87 3.35 -2.71
CA TYR A 84 -3.80 3.19 -1.27
C TYR A 84 -2.37 3.27 -0.76
N SER A 85 -2.20 3.79 0.46
CA SER A 85 -0.94 3.69 1.18
C SER A 85 -0.87 2.36 1.93
N VAL A 86 0.28 1.70 1.85
CA VAL A 86 0.59 0.46 2.56
C VAL A 86 1.44 0.76 3.79
N LYS A 87 1.12 0.10 4.91
CA LYS A 87 1.93 0.10 6.13
C LYS A 87 2.37 -1.32 6.42
N VAL A 88 3.67 -1.54 6.49
CA VAL A 88 4.21 -2.77 7.06
C VAL A 88 3.95 -2.75 8.57
N VAL A 89 3.30 -3.80 9.06
CA VAL A 89 3.03 -3.99 10.48
C VAL A 89 3.65 -5.31 10.89
N PRO A 90 4.57 -5.33 11.87
CA PRO A 90 5.14 -6.58 12.34
C PRO A 90 4.04 -7.44 12.98
N VAL A 91 4.06 -8.73 12.64
CA VAL A 91 3.17 -9.78 13.16
C VAL A 91 3.98 -10.73 14.05
N GLY A 92 3.32 -11.43 14.98
CA GLY A 92 3.99 -12.38 15.89
C GLY A 92 4.66 -11.75 17.11
N VAL A 93 4.48 -10.44 17.32
CA VAL A 93 5.07 -9.70 18.46
C VAL A 93 3.98 -9.39 19.49
N SER A 94 4.26 -9.61 20.77
CA SER A 94 3.31 -9.28 21.85
C SER A 94 2.95 -7.79 21.83
N ARG A 95 1.73 -7.44 22.26
CA ARG A 95 1.27 -6.04 22.24
C ARG A 95 2.20 -5.10 23.04
N GLY A 96 2.73 -5.57 24.16
CA GLY A 96 3.68 -4.81 24.98
C GLY A 96 4.99 -4.54 24.24
N LEU A 97 5.56 -5.58 23.63
CA LEU A 97 6.82 -5.45 22.89
C LEU A 97 6.64 -4.64 21.59
N LYS A 98 5.47 -4.69 20.97
CA LYS A 98 5.12 -3.81 19.84
C LYS A 98 5.06 -2.33 20.24
N LYS A 99 4.57 -2.00 21.45
CA LYS A 99 4.60 -0.62 21.96
C LYS A 99 6.05 -0.18 22.21
N LEU A 100 6.85 -1.02 22.87
CA LEU A 100 8.27 -0.75 23.12
C LEU A 100 9.06 -0.52 21.83
N LEU A 101 8.84 -1.33 20.78
CA LEU A 101 9.52 -1.17 19.49
C LEU A 101 9.05 0.05 18.68
N GLN A 102 7.85 0.57 18.94
CA GLN A 102 7.30 1.74 18.23
C GLN A 102 7.64 3.05 18.92
N GLU A 103 7.81 3.06 20.24
CA GLU A 103 8.25 4.24 20.96
C GLU A 103 9.75 4.43 20.79
N LYS A 104 10.19 5.68 20.59
CA LYS A 104 11.59 6.03 20.73
C LYS A 104 11.94 5.74 22.19
N PHE A 105 12.77 4.72 22.42
CA PHE A 105 13.25 4.42 23.76
C PHE A 105 13.83 5.69 24.37
N PRO A 106 13.33 6.16 25.53
CA PRO A 106 14.00 7.20 26.27
C PRO A 106 15.40 6.70 26.61
N ASP A 107 16.38 7.60 26.64
CA ASP A 107 17.76 7.27 26.98
C ASP A 107 17.84 6.80 28.45
N MET A 108 17.89 5.47 28.62
CA MET A 108 17.89 4.81 29.94
C MET A 108 19.27 4.84 30.61
N SER A 109 20.31 5.37 29.94
CA SER A 109 21.68 5.45 30.50
C SER A 109 21.77 6.28 31.78
N ARG A 110 20.77 7.12 32.06
CA ARG A 110 20.72 8.04 33.20
C ARG A 110 19.91 7.51 34.39
N LEU A 111 19.29 6.33 34.27
CA LEU A 111 18.50 5.75 35.35
C LEU A 111 19.37 4.74 36.11
N GLN A 112 19.57 5.00 37.41
CA GLN A 112 20.21 4.04 38.32
C GLN A 112 19.16 3.05 38.84
N ASP A 113 19.64 1.83 39.08
CA ASP A 113 18.84 0.66 39.42
C ASP A 113 17.93 0.90 40.63
N ILE A 114 16.71 0.35 40.58
CA ILE A 114 15.78 0.38 41.72
C ILE A 114 15.89 -0.98 42.39
N SER A 115 16.76 -1.08 43.40
CA SER A 115 16.86 -2.24 44.31
C SER A 115 15.67 -2.34 45.27
#